data_AF-A0AB36EWK0-F1
#
_entry.id   AF-A0AB36EWK0-F1
#
_cell.length_a   1.000
_cell.length_b   1.000
_cell.length_c   1.000
_cell.angle_alpha   90.00
_cell.angle_beta   90.00
_cell.angle_gamma   90.00
#
_symmetry.space_group_name_H-M   'P 1'
#
loop_
_entity.id
_entity.type
_entity.pdbx_description
1 polymer ?
#
loop_
_entity_poly.entity_id
_entity_poly.type
_entity_poly.pdbx_seq_one_letter_code
_entity_poly.pdbx_strand_id
1 'polypeptide(L)'
;MSQVNMRDMLKAGVHFGHQTRYWNPKMGKYIFGARNKIHIINLEKTLPMFNEALSFVEKLAAGKNKILFVGTKRSAGKIVREEAARCGSPYVDHRWLGGMLTNYKTIRQSIKRLRDLETQAQDGTFAKLTKKEALMRTRDLEKLERSLGGIKDMGGLPDALFVIDVDHERIAITEANKLGIPVIGVVDTNSSPEGVDYVIPGNDDAIRAVQLYLAAMADAVIRGRQNAAGGADEFVEEAASEAAEG
;
A
#
# COMPACT_ATOMS: atom_id res chain seq x y z
N MET A 1 11.99 -0.51 19.07
CA MET A 1 10.66 -0.06 18.61
C MET A 1 10.69 1.44 18.32
N SER A 2 10.75 1.87 17.05
CA SER A 2 10.33 3.23 16.69
C SER A 2 8.83 3.18 16.34
N GLN A 3 8.00 3.05 17.38
CA GLN A 3 6.54 3.21 17.22
C GLN A 3 6.28 4.69 16.88
N VAL A 4 5.41 4.93 15.90
CA VAL A 4 4.92 6.28 15.61
C VAL A 4 4.28 6.80 16.89
N ASN A 5 4.63 8.02 17.29
CA ASN A 5 4.08 8.63 18.50
C ASN A 5 3.04 9.70 18.15
N MET A 6 2.21 10.08 19.12
CA MET A 6 1.16 11.08 18.93
C MET A 6 1.72 12.45 18.51
N ARG A 7 2.92 12.81 18.97
CA ARG A 7 3.56 14.09 18.62
C ARG A 7 3.88 14.17 17.13
N ASP A 8 4.33 13.07 16.53
CA ASP A 8 4.63 12.99 15.11
C ASP A 8 3.34 13.03 14.28
N MET A 9 2.28 12.34 14.72
CA MET A 9 0.94 12.43 14.11
C MET A 9 0.38 13.87 14.14
N LEU A 10 0.52 14.57 15.26
CA LEU A 10 0.12 15.98 15.39
C LEU A 10 0.89 16.87 14.42
N LYS A 11 2.23 16.73 14.38
CA LYS A 11 3.10 17.52 13.47
C LYS A 11 2.78 17.25 12.01
N ALA A 12 2.49 16.00 11.65
CA ALA A 12 2.16 15.58 10.29
C ALA A 12 0.75 16.01 9.85
N GLY A 13 -0.13 16.35 10.80
CA GLY A 13 -1.49 16.80 10.51
C GLY A 13 -2.52 15.66 10.36
N VAL A 14 -2.23 14.48 10.93
CA VAL A 14 -3.10 13.28 10.90
C VAL A 14 -4.49 13.55 11.49
N HIS A 15 -4.57 14.44 12.49
CA HIS A 15 -5.79 14.75 13.23
C HIS A 15 -6.79 15.63 12.47
N PHE A 16 -6.41 16.23 11.35
CA PHE A 16 -7.33 17.05 10.56
C PHE A 16 -8.18 16.17 9.65
N GLY A 17 -9.50 16.24 9.79
CA GLY A 17 -10.42 15.65 8.82
C GLY A 17 -10.92 16.64 7.79
N HIS A 18 -12.03 16.30 7.15
CA HIS A 18 -12.75 17.12 6.19
C HIS A 18 -13.69 18.14 6.84
N GLN A 19 -14.33 18.96 6.00
CA GLN A 19 -15.37 19.90 6.45
C GLN A 19 -16.57 19.16 7.03
N THR A 20 -17.21 19.74 8.05
CA THR A 20 -18.32 19.10 8.79
C THR A 20 -19.53 18.69 7.97
N ARG A 21 -19.70 19.25 6.77
CA ARG A 21 -20.78 18.89 5.84
C ARG A 21 -20.53 17.61 5.04
N TYR A 22 -19.28 17.15 4.94
CA TYR A 22 -18.90 16.00 4.12
C TYR A 22 -18.70 14.72 4.93
N TRP A 23 -18.96 14.76 6.23
CA TRP A 23 -18.65 13.64 7.11
C TRP A 23 -19.57 12.43 6.89
N ASN A 24 -19.03 11.25 7.16
CA ASN A 24 -19.73 9.98 7.18
C ASN A 24 -20.17 9.65 8.61
N PRO A 25 -21.46 9.38 8.89
CA PRO A 25 -21.94 9.04 10.22
C PRO A 25 -21.22 7.85 10.88
N LYS A 26 -20.74 6.88 10.10
CA LYS A 26 -20.02 5.70 10.60
C LYS A 26 -18.65 6.06 11.18
N MET A 27 -18.10 7.22 10.82
CA MET A 27 -16.86 7.76 11.40
C MET A 27 -17.08 8.50 12.72
N GLY A 28 -18.32 8.68 13.18
CA GLY A 28 -18.63 9.46 14.38
C GLY A 28 -17.88 9.01 15.63
N LYS A 29 -17.65 7.70 15.81
CA LYS A 29 -16.87 7.17 16.94
C LYS A 29 -15.39 7.56 16.91
N TYR A 30 -14.83 7.93 15.76
CA TYR A 30 -13.42 8.32 15.61
C TYR A 30 -13.22 9.84 15.59
N ILE A 31 -14.29 10.62 15.48
CA ILE A 31 -14.25 12.08 15.49
C ILE A 31 -14.26 12.56 16.94
N PHE A 32 -13.26 13.35 17.33
CA PHE A 32 -13.18 14.00 18.64
C PHE A 32 -14.13 15.20 18.72
N GLY A 33 -14.21 15.98 17.65
CA GLY A 33 -15.03 17.18 17.58
C GLY A 33 -14.84 17.93 16.27
N ALA A 34 -15.14 19.24 16.27
CA ALA A 34 -14.87 20.10 15.12
C ALA A 34 -14.40 21.49 15.57
N ARG A 35 -13.50 22.09 14.80
CA ARG A 35 -13.03 23.47 14.99
C ARG A 35 -12.99 24.16 13.64
N ASN A 36 -13.48 25.39 13.56
CA ASN A 36 -13.52 26.16 12.30
C ASN A 36 -14.16 25.38 11.13
N LYS A 37 -15.22 24.61 11.41
CA LYS A 37 -15.93 23.74 10.46
C LYS A 37 -15.10 22.59 9.88
N ILE A 38 -13.95 22.26 10.47
CA ILE A 38 -13.13 21.09 10.13
C ILE A 38 -13.25 20.07 11.27
N HIS A 39 -13.50 18.81 10.94
CA HIS A 39 -13.50 17.75 11.94
C HIS A 39 -12.09 17.49 12.48
N ILE A 40 -12.02 17.17 13.77
CA ILE A 40 -10.79 16.73 14.43
C ILE A 40 -10.94 15.25 14.73
N ILE A 41 -10.03 14.45 14.20
CA ILE A 41 -9.96 13.00 14.42
C ILE A 41 -9.28 12.73 15.77
N ASN A 42 -9.81 11.77 16.52
CA ASN A 42 -9.29 11.41 17.83
C ASN A 42 -8.02 10.54 17.72
N LEU A 43 -6.86 11.17 17.94
CA LEU A 43 -5.57 10.48 17.89
C LEU A 43 -5.38 9.44 19.01
N GLU A 44 -6.10 9.54 20.13
CA GLU A 44 -6.08 8.50 21.18
C GLU A 44 -6.63 7.17 20.66
N LYS A 45 -7.51 7.22 19.65
CA LYS A 45 -7.99 6.03 18.93
C LYS A 45 -7.10 5.68 17.75
N THR A 46 -6.67 6.68 16.97
CA THR A 46 -5.80 6.46 15.80
C THR A 46 -4.50 5.76 16.17
N LEU A 47 -3.83 6.22 17.23
CA LEU A 47 -2.51 5.71 17.62
C LEU A 47 -2.49 4.20 17.91
N PRO A 48 -3.33 3.65 18.82
CA PRO A 48 -3.35 2.21 19.07
C PRO A 48 -3.76 1.41 17.82
N MET A 49 -4.76 1.87 17.07
CA MET A 49 -5.21 1.18 15.84
C MET A 49 -4.12 1.15 14.77
N PHE A 50 -3.35 2.23 14.62
CA PHE A 50 -2.24 2.27 13.69
C PHE A 50 -1.10 1.34 14.12
N ASN A 51 -0.77 1.30 15.41
CA ASN A 51 0.24 0.39 15.95
C ASN A 51 -0.17 -1.09 15.80
N GLU A 52 -1.46 -1.41 15.94
CA GLU A 52 -2.00 -2.73 15.66
C GLU A 52 -1.82 -3.11 14.18
N ALA A 53 -2.17 -2.20 13.26
CA ALA A 53 -1.98 -2.38 11.83
C ALA A 53 -0.49 -2.58 11.46
N LEU A 54 0.41 -1.79 12.05
CA LEU A 54 1.86 -1.94 11.87
C LEU A 54 2.35 -3.31 12.35
N SER A 55 1.84 -3.78 13.49
CA SER A 55 2.19 -5.09 14.05
C SER A 55 1.70 -6.24 13.16
N PHE A 56 0.50 -6.11 12.58
CA PHE A 56 -0.04 -7.07 11.62
C PHE A 56 0.82 -7.13 10.34
N VAL A 57 1.19 -5.97 9.79
CA VAL A 57 2.07 -5.86 8.61
C VAL A 57 3.44 -6.47 8.87
N GLU A 58 4.03 -6.20 10.04
CA GLU A 58 5.32 -6.75 10.44
C GLU A 58 5.29 -8.28 10.49
N LYS A 59 4.22 -8.87 11.05
CA LYS A 59 4.01 -10.33 11.07
C LYS A 59 3.85 -10.92 9.67
N LEU A 60 3.06 -10.29 8.80
CA LEU A 60 2.90 -10.73 7.41
C LEU A 60 4.23 -10.69 6.66
N ALA A 61 4.99 -9.61 6.83
CA ALA A 61 6.27 -9.44 6.17
C ALA A 61 7.32 -10.46 6.65
N ALA A 62 7.28 -10.87 7.92
CA ALA A 62 8.11 -11.96 8.44
C ALA A 62 7.80 -13.31 7.75
N GLY A 63 6.53 -13.55 7.42
CA GLY A 63 6.11 -14.71 6.63
C GLY A 63 6.44 -14.64 5.13
N LYS A 64 7.17 -13.61 4.67
CA LYS A 64 7.43 -13.32 3.24
C LYS A 64 6.15 -13.09 2.42
N ASN A 65 5.05 -12.73 3.09
CA ASN A 65 3.79 -12.41 2.43
C ASN A 65 3.88 -11.08 1.69
N LYS A 66 3.04 -10.93 0.67
CA LYS A 66 3.02 -9.79 -0.24
C LYS A 66 1.99 -8.76 0.21
N ILE A 67 2.44 -7.55 0.48
CA ILE A 67 1.58 -6.45 0.89
C ILE A 67 1.52 -5.46 -0.27
N LEU A 68 0.32 -5.22 -0.82
CA LEU A 68 0.10 -4.31 -1.93
C LEU A 68 -0.21 -2.91 -1.42
N PHE A 69 0.64 -1.94 -1.75
CA PHE A 69 0.44 -0.54 -1.42
C PHE A 69 -0.41 0.14 -2.47
N VAL A 70 -1.51 0.78 -2.09
CA VAL A 70 -2.47 1.39 -3.01
C VAL A 70 -2.73 2.83 -2.60
N GLY A 71 -2.55 3.76 -3.53
CA GLY A 71 -2.96 5.14 -3.36
C GLY A 71 -2.75 5.92 -4.65
N THR A 72 -3.84 6.22 -5.35
CA THR A 72 -3.80 6.85 -6.67
C THR A 72 -4.06 8.35 -6.63
N LYS A 73 -4.44 8.89 -5.46
CA LYS A 73 -4.54 10.32 -5.20
C LYS A 73 -3.24 11.04 -5.54
N ARG A 74 -3.35 12.29 -6.00
CA ARG A 74 -2.19 13.14 -6.33
C ARG A 74 -1.25 13.37 -5.13
N SER A 75 -1.80 13.45 -3.92
CA SER A 75 -1.04 13.58 -2.66
C SER A 75 -0.30 12.30 -2.26
N ALA A 76 -0.70 11.14 -2.80
CA ALA A 76 -0.21 9.83 -2.39
C ALA A 76 0.68 9.15 -3.42
N GLY A 77 0.34 9.18 -4.72
CA GLY A 77 0.94 8.30 -5.72
C GLY A 77 2.47 8.29 -5.74
N LYS A 78 3.11 9.46 -5.77
CA LYS A 78 4.57 9.54 -5.76
C LYS A 78 5.18 8.86 -4.52
N ILE A 79 4.59 9.11 -3.35
CA ILE A 79 5.07 8.58 -2.07
C ILE A 79 4.84 7.06 -1.99
N VAL A 80 3.68 6.60 -2.47
CA VAL A 80 3.34 5.18 -2.55
C VAL A 80 4.40 4.44 -3.35
N ARG A 81 4.76 4.96 -4.53
CA ARG A 81 5.83 4.40 -5.36
C ARG A 81 7.17 4.37 -4.62
N GLU A 82 7.57 5.49 -4.02
CA GLU A 82 8.89 5.62 -3.37
C GLU A 82 9.03 4.67 -2.18
N GLU A 83 8.05 4.65 -1.27
CA GLU A 83 8.10 3.83 -0.04
C GLU A 83 7.89 2.34 -0.32
N ALA A 84 7.01 1.99 -1.26
CA ALA A 84 6.81 0.59 -1.65
C ALA A 84 8.03 0.03 -2.39
N ALA A 85 8.65 0.81 -3.29
CA ALA A 85 9.90 0.41 -3.92
C ALA A 85 11.03 0.25 -2.90
N ARG A 86 11.13 1.16 -1.91
CA ARG A 86 12.12 1.09 -0.82
C ARG A 86 12.01 -0.20 -0.02
N CYS A 87 10.79 -0.66 0.28
CA CYS A 87 10.59 -1.93 0.98
C CYS A 87 10.42 -3.14 0.05
N GLY A 88 10.58 -2.99 -1.27
CA GLY A 88 10.40 -4.08 -2.24
C GLY A 88 9.01 -4.72 -2.18
N SER A 89 7.97 -3.91 -2.00
CA SER A 89 6.56 -4.34 -2.02
C SER A 89 5.89 -3.88 -3.32
N PRO A 90 4.91 -4.65 -3.84
CA PRO A 90 4.15 -4.22 -5.00
C PRO A 90 3.30 -2.99 -4.68
N TYR A 91 3.01 -2.17 -5.69
CA TYR A 91 2.23 -0.95 -5.51
C TYR A 91 1.35 -0.57 -6.71
N VAL A 92 0.33 0.24 -6.44
CA VAL A 92 -0.51 0.93 -7.42
C VAL A 92 -0.61 2.40 -7.03
N ASP A 93 0.04 3.27 -7.82
CA ASP A 93 0.19 4.69 -7.52
C ASP A 93 -0.51 5.63 -8.53
N HIS A 94 -1.10 5.08 -9.60
CA HIS A 94 -1.71 5.89 -10.65
C HIS A 94 -3.20 5.66 -10.87
N ARG A 95 -3.63 4.44 -11.15
CA ARG A 95 -5.04 4.11 -11.34
C ARG A 95 -5.30 2.65 -11.04
N TRP A 96 -6.31 2.39 -10.22
CA TRP A 96 -6.87 1.06 -10.07
C TRP A 96 -7.71 0.68 -11.30
N LEU A 97 -7.35 -0.42 -11.96
CA LEU A 97 -8.16 -1.00 -13.03
C LEU A 97 -9.13 -2.00 -12.40
N GLY A 98 -10.42 -1.86 -12.67
CA GLY A 98 -11.40 -2.84 -12.20
C GLY A 98 -11.06 -4.24 -12.73
N GLY A 99 -11.08 -5.23 -11.84
CA GLY A 99 -10.63 -6.59 -12.13
C GLY A 99 -9.16 -6.83 -11.80
N MET A 100 -8.46 -5.88 -11.18
CA MET A 100 -7.04 -6.01 -10.84
C MET A 100 -6.74 -7.25 -9.98
N LEU A 101 -7.63 -7.58 -9.04
CA LEU A 101 -7.51 -8.77 -8.19
C LEU A 101 -8.48 -9.85 -8.66
N THR A 102 -9.73 -9.48 -8.89
CA THR A 102 -10.80 -10.44 -9.20
C THR A 102 -10.66 -11.09 -10.59
N ASN A 103 -10.02 -10.42 -11.55
CA ASN A 103 -9.69 -10.96 -12.86
C ASN A 103 -8.18 -10.94 -13.13
N TYR A 104 -7.41 -11.46 -12.17
CA TYR A 104 -5.95 -11.45 -12.23
C TYR A 104 -5.39 -12.20 -13.45
N LYS A 105 -6.12 -13.16 -14.03
CA LYS A 105 -5.71 -13.85 -15.27
C LYS A 105 -5.54 -12.87 -16.44
N THR A 106 -6.48 -11.93 -16.62
CA THR A 106 -6.37 -10.90 -17.67
C THR A 106 -5.25 -9.91 -17.34
N ILE A 107 -5.09 -9.54 -16.08
CA ILE A 107 -4.01 -8.65 -15.64
C ILE A 107 -2.64 -9.26 -15.93
N ARG A 108 -2.45 -10.57 -15.68
CA ARG A 108 -1.21 -11.28 -16.06
C ARG A 108 -0.91 -11.19 -17.55
N GLN A 109 -1.93 -11.26 -18.41
CA GLN A 109 -1.75 -11.09 -19.85
C GLN A 109 -1.29 -9.68 -20.21
N SER A 110 -1.87 -8.66 -19.55
CA SER A 110 -1.42 -7.27 -19.72
C SER A 110 0.00 -7.04 -19.20
N ILE A 111 0.39 -7.66 -18.09
CA ILE A 111 1.77 -7.64 -17.57
C ILE A 111 2.73 -8.33 -18.55
N LYS A 112 2.32 -9.45 -19.17
CA LYS A 112 3.11 -10.09 -20.22
C LYS A 112 3.33 -9.16 -21.41
N ARG A 113 2.26 -8.51 -21.89
CA ARG A 113 2.36 -7.51 -22.98
C ARG A 113 3.29 -6.35 -22.61
N LEU A 114 3.25 -5.89 -21.35
CA LEU A 114 4.17 -4.86 -20.87
C LEU A 114 5.63 -5.32 -21.00
N ARG A 115 5.97 -6.51 -20.49
CA ARG A 115 7.33 -7.08 -20.61
C ARG A 115 7.78 -7.28 -22.05
N ASP A 116 6.88 -7.71 -22.93
CA ASP A 116 7.16 -7.88 -24.36
C ASP A 116 7.51 -6.53 -25.01
N LEU A 117 6.78 -5.45 -24.66
CA LEU A 117 7.04 -4.09 -25.15
C LEU A 117 8.34 -3.51 -24.57
N GLU A 118 8.63 -3.76 -23.29
CA GLU A 118 9.92 -3.37 -22.67
C GLU A 118 11.09 -4.04 -23.40
N THR A 119 10.98 -5.34 -23.70
CA THR A 119 12.02 -6.09 -24.43
C THR A 119 12.24 -5.54 -25.83
N GLN A 120 11.15 -5.28 -26.58
CA GLN A 120 11.21 -4.72 -27.93
C GLN A 120 11.75 -3.28 -27.97
N ALA A 121 11.55 -2.52 -26.89
CA ALA A 121 12.12 -1.19 -26.78
C ALA A 121 13.64 -1.26 -26.53
N GLN A 122 14.10 -2.25 -25.74
CA GLN A 122 15.51 -2.45 -25.41
C GLN A 122 16.32 -3.09 -26.55
N ASP A 123 15.74 -4.04 -27.30
CA ASP A 123 16.43 -4.76 -28.39
C ASP A 123 16.47 -3.98 -29.72
N GLY A 124 15.95 -2.76 -29.75
CA GLY A 124 15.92 -1.90 -30.93
C GLY A 124 14.84 -2.26 -31.96
N THR A 125 13.89 -3.15 -31.65
CA THR A 125 12.77 -3.49 -32.54
C THR A 125 11.98 -2.26 -32.94
N PHE A 126 11.79 -1.28 -32.04
CA PHE A 126 11.05 -0.06 -32.35
C PHE A 126 11.70 0.77 -33.46
N ALA A 127 13.03 0.74 -33.59
CA ALA A 127 13.76 1.46 -34.63
C ALA A 127 13.54 0.88 -36.04
N LYS A 128 13.10 -0.38 -36.14
CA LYS A 128 12.78 -1.06 -37.40
C LYS A 128 11.35 -0.81 -37.88
N LEU A 129 10.52 -0.16 -37.06
CA LEU A 129 9.12 0.13 -37.36
C LEU A 129 8.96 1.49 -38.04
N THR A 130 7.80 1.72 -38.66
CA THR A 130 7.46 3.06 -39.12
C THR A 130 7.32 4.02 -37.92
N LYS A 131 7.58 5.32 -38.13
CA LYS A 131 7.47 6.34 -37.06
C LYS A 131 6.11 6.30 -36.35
N LYS A 132 5.03 6.03 -37.09
CA LYS A 132 3.67 5.93 -36.54
C LYS A 132 3.52 4.71 -35.63
N GLU A 133 4.00 3.54 -36.05
CA GLU A 133 3.93 2.31 -35.27
C GLU A 133 4.82 2.38 -34.03
N ALA A 134 6.04 2.88 -34.17
CA ALA A 134 6.94 3.11 -33.05
C ALA A 134 6.29 4.03 -32.01
N LEU A 135 5.70 5.15 -32.43
CA LEU A 135 4.99 6.06 -31.53
C LEU A 135 3.80 5.39 -30.83
N MET A 136 3.02 4.57 -31.54
CA MET A 136 1.90 3.83 -30.94
C MET A 136 2.39 2.83 -29.90
N ARG A 137 3.48 2.09 -30.17
CA ARG A 137 4.05 1.14 -29.19
C ARG A 137 4.65 1.85 -27.99
N THR A 138 5.30 3.00 -28.17
CA THR A 138 5.80 3.82 -27.06
C THR A 138 4.67 4.29 -26.16
N ARG A 139 3.56 4.77 -26.73
CA ARG A 139 2.38 5.18 -25.95
C ARG A 139 1.74 4.02 -25.21
N ASP A 140 1.65 2.85 -25.85
CA ASP A 140 1.15 1.62 -25.21
C ASP A 140 2.06 1.21 -24.02
N LEU A 141 3.38 1.25 -24.22
CA LEU A 141 4.37 0.96 -23.18
C LEU A 141 4.23 1.92 -21.99
N GLU A 142 4.24 3.23 -22.23
CA GLU A 142 4.08 4.25 -21.19
C GLU A 142 2.77 4.10 -20.41
N LYS A 143 1.67 3.80 -21.11
CA LYS A 143 0.35 3.61 -20.49
C LYS A 143 0.33 2.37 -19.60
N LEU A 144 0.89 1.26 -20.08
CA LEU A 144 0.96 0.01 -19.33
C LEU A 144 1.90 0.13 -18.14
N GLU A 145 3.09 0.70 -18.31
CA GLU A 145 4.06 0.89 -17.23
C GLU A 145 3.47 1.77 -16.11
N ARG A 146 2.78 2.86 -16.49
CA ARG A 146 2.12 3.73 -15.51
C ARG A 146 1.01 3.04 -14.71
N SER A 147 0.36 2.02 -15.28
CA SER A 147 -0.80 1.36 -14.65
C SER A 147 -0.44 0.04 -13.96
N LEU A 148 0.56 -0.68 -14.46
CA LEU A 148 0.90 -2.05 -14.05
C LEU A 148 2.35 -2.21 -13.59
N GLY A 149 3.20 -1.18 -13.75
CA GLY A 149 4.63 -1.25 -13.43
C GLY A 149 4.88 -1.68 -11.99
N GLY A 150 4.12 -1.14 -11.03
CA GLY A 150 4.27 -1.49 -9.61
C GLY A 150 3.79 -2.89 -9.22
N ILE A 151 3.09 -3.62 -10.10
CA ILE A 151 2.64 -4.99 -9.84
C ILE A 151 3.24 -6.02 -10.81
N LYS A 152 4.14 -5.59 -11.71
CA LYS A 152 4.67 -6.48 -12.76
C LYS A 152 5.43 -7.68 -12.19
N ASP A 153 6.09 -7.50 -11.04
CA ASP A 153 6.90 -8.53 -10.38
C ASP A 153 6.19 -9.22 -9.20
N MET A 154 4.89 -8.98 -9.00
CA MET A 154 4.13 -9.54 -7.87
C MET A 154 3.94 -11.07 -7.95
N GLY A 155 3.87 -11.63 -9.15
CA GLY A 155 3.83 -13.09 -9.39
C GLY A 155 2.62 -13.84 -8.82
N GLY A 156 1.61 -13.16 -8.27
CA GLY A 156 0.43 -13.75 -7.62
C GLY A 156 -0.49 -12.68 -7.08
N LEU A 157 -1.57 -13.07 -6.40
CA LEU A 157 -2.38 -12.14 -5.61
C LEU A 157 -1.60 -11.69 -4.36
N PRO A 158 -1.88 -10.48 -3.83
CA PRO A 158 -1.34 -10.04 -2.55
C PRO A 158 -2.05 -10.73 -1.38
N ASP A 159 -1.37 -10.81 -0.25
CA ASP A 159 -1.88 -11.36 1.01
C ASP A 159 -2.54 -10.29 1.89
N ALA A 160 -2.23 -9.01 1.65
CA ALA A 160 -2.90 -7.86 2.28
C ALA A 160 -2.82 -6.63 1.38
N LEU A 161 -3.78 -5.71 1.55
CA LEU A 161 -3.74 -4.38 0.95
C LEU A 161 -3.50 -3.31 2.01
N PHE A 162 -2.62 -2.35 1.71
CA PHE A 162 -2.53 -1.09 2.44
C PHE A 162 -3.01 0.05 1.54
N VAL A 163 -4.07 0.74 1.96
CA VAL A 163 -4.82 1.71 1.13
C VAL A 163 -4.79 3.11 1.74
N ILE A 164 -4.45 4.11 0.92
CA ILE A 164 -4.58 5.54 1.24
C ILE A 164 -5.85 6.10 0.58
N ASP A 165 -6.74 6.66 1.39
CA ASP A 165 -8.14 6.99 1.08
C ASP A 165 -8.97 5.80 0.58
N VAL A 166 -9.77 5.27 1.50
CA VAL A 166 -10.66 4.14 1.23
C VAL A 166 -11.85 4.47 0.33
N ASP A 167 -12.30 5.72 0.27
CA ASP A 167 -13.38 6.14 -0.63
C ASP A 167 -12.87 6.27 -2.06
N HIS A 168 -11.68 6.85 -2.23
CA HIS A 168 -11.02 6.94 -3.54
C HIS A 168 -10.72 5.56 -4.13
N GLU A 169 -10.28 4.62 -3.30
CA GLU A 169 -9.89 3.25 -3.70
C GLU A 169 -10.98 2.20 -3.44
N ARG A 170 -12.25 2.60 -3.38
CA ARG A 170 -13.39 1.69 -3.08
C ARG A 170 -13.44 0.44 -3.95
N ILE A 171 -12.98 0.52 -5.21
CA ILE A 171 -12.98 -0.62 -6.14
C ILE A 171 -11.94 -1.66 -5.68
N ALA A 172 -10.76 -1.21 -5.25
CA ALA A 172 -9.72 -2.09 -4.72
C ALA A 172 -10.20 -2.84 -3.48
N ILE A 173 -10.86 -2.12 -2.57
CA ILE A 173 -11.43 -2.68 -1.33
C ILE A 173 -12.54 -3.68 -1.64
N THR A 174 -13.43 -3.35 -2.57
CA THR A 174 -14.51 -4.26 -2.98
C THR A 174 -13.96 -5.55 -3.58
N GLU A 175 -12.91 -5.46 -4.38
CA GLU A 175 -12.25 -6.63 -4.97
C GLU A 175 -11.49 -7.46 -3.93
N ALA A 176 -10.78 -6.82 -3.01
CA ALA A 176 -10.07 -7.50 -1.92
C ALA A 176 -11.04 -8.27 -1.02
N ASN A 177 -12.14 -7.63 -0.63
CA ASN A 177 -13.18 -8.24 0.21
C ASN A 177 -13.83 -9.46 -0.46
N LYS A 178 -14.06 -9.41 -1.77
CA LYS A 178 -14.59 -10.58 -2.52
C LYS A 178 -13.65 -11.78 -2.50
N LEU A 179 -12.35 -11.54 -2.37
CA LEU A 179 -11.32 -12.58 -2.36
C LEU A 179 -10.86 -12.95 -0.94
N GLY A 180 -11.40 -12.29 0.09
CA GLY A 180 -10.97 -12.47 1.48
C GLY A 180 -9.56 -11.95 1.77
N ILE A 181 -9.06 -11.00 0.96
CA ILE A 181 -7.77 -10.37 1.19
C ILE A 181 -7.95 -9.25 2.22
N PRO A 182 -7.26 -9.28 3.37
CA PRO A 182 -7.40 -8.27 4.40
C PRO A 182 -6.97 -6.88 3.94
N VAL A 183 -7.74 -5.87 4.34
CA VAL A 183 -7.59 -4.47 3.97
C VAL A 183 -7.19 -3.64 5.20
N ILE A 184 -6.06 -2.97 5.09
CA ILE A 184 -5.59 -1.95 6.03
C ILE A 184 -5.77 -0.60 5.34
N GLY A 185 -6.51 0.33 5.96
CA GLY A 185 -6.93 1.54 5.26
C GLY A 185 -6.85 2.79 6.13
N VAL A 186 -6.32 3.88 5.56
CA VAL A 186 -6.46 5.22 6.14
C VAL A 186 -7.85 5.75 5.80
N VAL A 187 -8.63 6.06 6.83
CA VAL A 187 -10.02 6.48 6.70
C VAL A 187 -10.18 7.89 7.26
N ASP A 188 -10.38 8.87 6.39
CA ASP A 188 -10.78 10.22 6.78
C ASP A 188 -12.29 10.24 7.13
N THR A 189 -12.71 11.30 7.78
CA THR A 189 -14.04 11.63 8.27
C THR A 189 -15.16 11.57 7.22
N ASN A 190 -14.88 11.75 5.93
CA ASN A 190 -15.85 11.62 4.84
C ASN A 190 -16.01 10.19 4.31
N SER A 191 -15.09 9.30 4.64
CA SER A 191 -15.02 7.95 4.08
C SER A 191 -15.72 6.93 5.00
N SER A 192 -16.24 5.85 4.42
CA SER A 192 -16.84 4.76 5.20
C SER A 192 -15.75 3.80 5.68
N PRO A 193 -15.70 3.41 6.97
CA PRO A 193 -14.76 2.41 7.46
C PRO A 193 -15.17 0.96 7.11
N GLU A 194 -16.26 0.76 6.38
CA GLU A 194 -16.76 -0.57 6.04
C GLU A 194 -15.88 -1.29 5.02
N GLY A 195 -15.71 -2.60 5.23
CA GLY A 195 -14.86 -3.41 4.36
C GLY A 195 -13.36 -3.17 4.57
N VAL A 196 -12.98 -2.52 5.67
CA VAL A 196 -11.60 -2.32 6.11
C VAL A 196 -11.40 -3.07 7.42
N ASP A 197 -10.49 -4.04 7.43
CA ASP A 197 -10.22 -4.87 8.60
C ASP A 197 -9.41 -4.12 9.66
N TYR A 198 -8.39 -3.37 9.21
CA TYR A 198 -7.54 -2.55 10.07
C TYR A 198 -7.72 -1.07 9.70
N VAL A 199 -8.67 -0.42 10.39
CA VAL A 199 -9.00 0.99 10.19
C VAL A 199 -7.96 1.88 10.86
N ILE A 200 -7.41 2.84 10.11
CA ILE A 200 -6.53 3.90 10.63
C ILE A 200 -7.26 5.23 10.45
N PRO A 201 -7.97 5.74 11.47
CA PRO A 201 -8.68 7.01 11.36
C PRO A 201 -7.66 8.15 11.22
N GLY A 202 -7.67 8.88 10.11
CA GLY A 202 -6.67 9.92 9.89
C GLY A 202 -6.83 10.66 8.57
N ASN A 203 -6.15 11.80 8.48
CA ASN A 203 -6.07 12.61 7.27
C ASN A 203 -5.39 11.85 6.12
N ASP A 204 -6.03 11.77 4.95
CA ASP A 204 -5.46 11.15 3.75
C ASP A 204 -5.10 12.15 2.61
N ASP A 205 -5.36 13.45 2.82
CA ASP A 205 -5.06 14.51 1.86
C ASP A 205 -3.72 15.20 2.13
N ALA A 206 -3.34 15.32 3.41
CA ALA A 206 -2.09 15.98 3.78
C ALA A 206 -0.87 15.13 3.41
N ILE A 207 -0.04 15.65 2.50
CA ILE A 207 1.22 15.00 2.05
C ILE A 207 2.07 14.50 3.22
N ARG A 208 2.19 15.30 4.30
CA ARG A 208 2.98 14.92 5.49
C ARG A 208 2.36 13.76 6.27
N ALA A 209 1.03 13.67 6.34
CA ALA A 209 0.34 12.54 6.96
C ALA A 209 0.49 11.28 6.11
N VAL A 210 0.28 11.39 4.79
CA VAL A 210 0.46 10.29 3.84
C VAL A 210 1.90 9.74 3.88
N GLN A 211 2.90 10.62 3.91
CA GLN A 211 4.30 10.24 4.10
C GLN A 211 4.52 9.48 5.41
N LEU A 212 3.94 9.96 6.51
CA LEU A 212 4.07 9.30 7.81
C LEU A 212 3.53 7.86 7.77
N TYR A 213 2.34 7.64 7.19
CA TYR A 213 1.77 6.29 7.14
C TYR A 213 2.59 5.36 6.24
N LEU A 214 2.92 5.82 5.04
CA LEU A 214 3.63 5.00 4.05
C LEU A 214 5.05 4.66 4.52
N ALA A 215 5.78 5.62 5.09
CA ALA A 215 7.10 5.37 5.64
C ALA A 215 7.06 4.38 6.81
N ALA A 216 6.13 4.56 7.75
CA ALA A 216 5.98 3.64 8.89
C ALA A 216 5.58 2.22 8.45
N MET A 217 4.69 2.09 7.46
CA MET A 217 4.30 0.80 6.89
C MET A 217 5.45 0.13 6.16
N ALA A 218 6.20 0.88 5.34
CA ALA A 218 7.39 0.36 4.66
C ALA A 218 8.48 -0.07 5.66
N ASP A 219 8.69 0.70 6.74
CA ASP A 219 9.61 0.33 7.82
C ASP A 219 9.15 -0.94 8.55
N ALA A 220 7.85 -1.11 8.79
CA ALA A 220 7.30 -2.34 9.37
C ALA A 220 7.53 -3.57 8.46
N VAL A 221 7.38 -3.40 7.14
CA VAL A 221 7.71 -4.46 6.17
C VAL A 221 9.19 -4.83 6.23
N ILE A 222 10.08 -3.85 6.23
CA ILE A 222 11.53 -4.07 6.29
C ILE A 222 11.91 -4.78 7.59
N ARG A 223 11.41 -4.31 8.73
CA ARG A 223 11.65 -4.95 10.04
C ARG A 223 11.15 -6.39 10.08
N GLY A 224 9.93 -6.64 9.61
CA GLY A 224 9.36 -7.98 9.59
C GLY A 224 10.23 -8.96 8.79
N ARG A 225 10.70 -8.54 7.61
CA ARG A 225 11.61 -9.34 6.78
C ARG A 225 12.98 -9.55 7.42
N GLN A 226 13.53 -8.55 8.11
CA GLN A 226 14.80 -8.66 8.84
C GLN A 226 14.71 -9.63 10.02
N ASN A 227 13.63 -9.55 10.80
CA ASN A 227 13.41 -10.45 11.94
C ASN A 227 13.30 -11.92 11.50
N ALA A 228 12.68 -12.17 10.34
CA ALA A 228 12.61 -13.50 9.75
C ALA A 228 13.97 -14.03 9.24
N ALA A 229 14.89 -13.13 8.86
CA ALA A 229 16.24 -13.50 8.43
C ALA A 229 17.15 -13.78 9.64
N GLY A 230 17.07 -12.97 10.71
CA GLY A 230 17.87 -13.16 11.93
C GLY A 230 17.49 -14.38 12.75
N GLY A 231 16.19 -14.75 12.77
CA GLY A 231 15.72 -15.96 13.46
C GLY A 231 16.08 -17.28 12.75
N ALA A 232 16.61 -17.24 11.52
CA ALA A 232 17.07 -18.44 10.83
C ALA A 232 18.54 -18.78 11.13
N ASP A 233 19.37 -17.81 11.52
CA ASP A 233 20.78 -18.05 11.89
C ASP A 233 20.95 -18.47 13.35
N GLU A 234 20.14 -17.97 14.30
CA GLU A 234 20.25 -18.36 15.71
C GLU A 234 19.85 -19.82 16.00
N PHE A 235 18.94 -20.41 15.21
CA PHE A 235 18.52 -21.82 15.42
C PHE A 235 19.52 -22.86 14.88
N VAL A 236 20.48 -22.45 14.03
CA VAL A 236 21.45 -23.39 13.45
C VAL A 236 22.68 -23.55 14.35
N GLU A 237 23.01 -22.57 15.20
CA GLU A 237 24.13 -22.68 16.14
C GLU A 237 23.82 -23.58 17.35
N GLU A 238 22.59 -23.57 17.89
CA GLU A 238 22.24 -24.41 19.05
C GLU A 238 22.18 -25.90 18.70
N ALA A 239 21.62 -26.26 17.54
CA ALA A 239 21.49 -27.66 17.10
C ALA A 239 22.84 -28.32 16.72
N ALA A 240 23.84 -27.53 16.34
CA ALA A 240 25.19 -28.03 16.06
C ALA A 240 26.02 -28.26 17.34
N SER A 241 25.67 -27.59 18.44
CA SER A 241 26.36 -27.75 19.73
C SER A 241 25.88 -28.98 20.52
N GLU A 242 24.59 -29.34 20.45
CA GLU A 242 24.06 -30.54 21.13
C GLU A 242 24.44 -31.87 20.44
N ALA A 243 24.76 -31.86 19.14
CA ALA A 243 25.15 -33.07 18.41
C ALA A 243 26.63 -33.47 18.59
N ALA A 244 27.44 -32.63 19.25
CA ALA A 244 28.87 -32.86 19.48
C ALA A 244 29.21 -33.43 20.87
N GLU A 245 28.24 -33.57 21.78
CA GLU A 245 28.44 -34.12 23.13
C GLU A 245 27.72 -35.46 23.39
N GLY A 246 27.37 -36.22 22.34
CA GLY A 246 26.74 -37.55 22.44
C GLY A 246 27.68 -38.72 22.13
#